data_AF-R7HJY9-F1
#
_entry.id   AF-R7HJY9-F1
#
_cell.length_a   1.000
_cell.length_b   1.000
_cell.length_c   1.000
_cell.angle_alpha   90.00
_cell.angle_beta   90.00
_cell.angle_gamma   90.00
#
_symmetry.space_group_name_H-M   'P 1'
#
loop_
_entity.id
_entity.type
_entity.pdbx_description
1 polymer ?
#
loop_
_entity_poly.entity_id
_entity_poly.type
_entity_poly.pdbx_seq_one_letter_code
_entity_poly.pdbx_strand_id
1 'polypeptide(L)'
;MKETKYITIGTPIISNDIFRNILRPLDNFSLKPTGGLWASKFNLPYGKICPWFDYLLDARGIARSISEYRDLTKATIFTLKEDANILTINTSNQILELSKKYPSYYQSLNYIYEITERNTIFDYEALSKVYDGIYINYEEIYREIKSEVFDSWSIDTLLLFNLNCIKEYQSVKINVNFHDLYPLPYIDMKKDLSTPKLISNRSINYNEIYNYVESIFKELTKDIKVQSFSNYDEFFETIIYYANEALKIATISKEKEIKLIQESLKENNLEIAEKIIIRNIVLNYLSEYLYQEQDKIITLPKTPSSKRKMYKI
;
A
#
# COMPACT_ATOMS: atom_id res chain seq x y z
N MET A 1 -1.72 4.23 30.28
CA MET A 1 -2.37 3.39 29.23
C MET A 1 -1.27 2.59 28.54
N LYS A 2 -1.45 1.30 28.26
CA LYS A 2 -0.41 0.51 27.57
C LYS A 2 -0.39 0.92 26.09
N GLU A 3 0.79 1.26 25.57
CA GLU A 3 0.98 1.66 24.17
C GLU A 3 0.44 0.58 23.23
N THR A 4 -0.41 0.95 22.27
CA THR A 4 -0.98 -0.01 21.31
C THR A 4 0.10 -0.45 20.34
N LYS A 5 0.24 -1.77 20.17
CA LYS A 5 1.17 -2.38 19.23
C LYS A 5 0.42 -2.82 17.98
N TYR A 6 1.09 -2.72 16.85
CA TYR A 6 0.60 -3.20 15.56
C TYR A 6 1.58 -4.23 15.00
N ILE A 7 1.09 -5.09 14.11
CA ILE A 7 1.89 -6.11 13.45
C ILE A 7 1.60 -6.16 11.95
N THR A 8 2.66 -6.30 11.16
CA THR A 8 2.60 -6.58 9.71
C THR A 8 3.24 -7.94 9.42
N ILE A 9 2.55 -8.78 8.66
CA ILE A 9 2.93 -10.19 8.41
C ILE A 9 3.61 -10.32 7.04
N GLY A 10 4.66 -11.15 6.98
CA GLY A 10 5.46 -11.35 5.77
C GLY A 10 6.45 -10.22 5.51
N THR A 11 6.75 -9.40 6.51
CA THR A 11 7.63 -8.23 6.39
C THR A 11 8.58 -8.19 7.60
N PRO A 12 9.81 -8.76 7.48
CA PRO A 12 10.76 -8.86 8.59
C PRO A 12 11.43 -7.53 8.96
N ILE A 13 11.44 -6.57 8.04
CA ILE A 13 11.97 -5.22 8.25
C ILE A 13 11.04 -4.21 7.60
N ILE A 14 11.00 -3.00 8.16
CA ILE A 14 10.30 -1.87 7.55
C ILE A 14 11.37 -0.93 6.98
N SER A 15 11.33 -0.69 5.66
CA SER A 15 12.33 0.12 4.96
C SER A 15 11.68 1.10 4.00
N ASN A 16 12.16 2.35 4.00
CA ASN A 16 11.78 3.38 3.05
C ASN A 16 12.21 3.06 1.62
N ASP A 17 13.20 2.19 1.41
CA ASP A 17 13.70 1.85 0.07
C ASP A 17 12.75 0.98 -0.75
N ILE A 18 11.80 0.32 -0.09
CA ILE A 18 10.78 -0.52 -0.73
C ILE A 18 9.36 -0.05 -0.42
N PHE A 19 9.20 0.95 0.44
CA PHE A 19 7.90 1.51 0.77
C PHE A 19 7.27 2.12 -0.47
N ARG A 20 6.04 1.68 -0.77
CA ARG A 20 5.26 2.19 -1.88
C ARG A 20 4.18 3.13 -1.37
N ASN A 21 4.17 4.36 -1.86
CA ASN A 21 3.14 5.34 -1.58
C ASN A 21 1.77 4.81 -2.05
N ILE A 22 0.70 5.35 -1.46
CA ILE A 22 -0.63 5.15 -2.02
C ILE A 22 -0.67 5.82 -3.38
N LEU A 23 -1.05 5.06 -4.40
CA LEU A 23 -1.31 5.56 -5.74
C LEU A 23 -2.79 5.37 -6.03
N ARG A 24 -3.39 6.32 -6.73
CA ARG A 24 -4.74 6.18 -7.26
C ARG A 24 -4.91 4.87 -8.07
N PRO A 25 -6.14 4.37 -8.23
CA PRO A 25 -6.40 3.11 -8.91
C PRO A 25 -5.73 2.98 -10.28
N LEU A 26 -5.06 1.84 -10.48
CA LEU A 26 -4.56 1.40 -11.80
C LEU A 26 -5.57 0.49 -12.50
N ASP A 27 -6.84 0.59 -12.13
CA ASP A 27 -7.97 -0.10 -12.74
C ASP A 27 -9.27 0.64 -12.39
N ASN A 28 -10.38 0.25 -13.02
CA ASN A 28 -11.70 0.85 -12.77
C ASN A 28 -12.68 -0.09 -12.04
N PHE A 29 -12.20 -1.12 -11.33
CA PHE A 29 -13.06 -2.14 -10.73
C PHE A 29 -12.67 -2.60 -9.33
N SER A 30 -11.39 -2.50 -8.94
CA SER A 30 -10.93 -2.74 -7.58
C SER A 30 -11.51 -1.67 -6.65
N LEU A 31 -11.52 -1.92 -5.34
CA LEU A 31 -11.92 -0.93 -4.33
C LEU A 31 -10.86 -0.82 -3.22
N LYS A 32 -9.87 -1.71 -3.22
CA LYS A 32 -8.81 -1.71 -2.23
C LYS A 32 -7.67 -0.79 -2.70
N PRO A 33 -7.16 0.12 -1.85
CA PRO A 33 -6.00 0.90 -2.22
C PRO A 33 -4.80 -0.01 -2.40
N THR A 34 -3.83 0.48 -3.15
CA THR A 34 -2.60 -0.24 -3.39
C THR A 34 -1.43 0.61 -2.88
N GLY A 35 -0.47 -0.01 -2.19
CA GLY A 35 0.61 0.70 -1.50
C GLY A 35 0.33 0.79 0.01
N GLY A 36 1.13 1.60 0.70
CA GLY A 36 1.12 1.74 2.15
C GLY A 36 1.62 0.51 2.91
N LEU A 37 1.76 0.65 4.22
CA LEU A 37 2.07 -0.46 5.12
C LEU A 37 0.78 -0.97 5.76
N TRP A 38 0.41 -2.19 5.40
CA TRP A 38 -0.77 -2.87 5.94
C TRP A 38 -0.40 -3.60 7.23
N ALA A 39 -1.16 -3.34 8.28
CA ALA A 39 -0.99 -3.91 9.60
C ALA A 39 -2.34 -4.15 10.28
N SER A 40 -2.33 -4.85 11.40
CA SER A 40 -3.47 -4.91 12.32
C SER A 40 -2.97 -4.74 13.75
N LYS A 41 -3.88 -4.51 14.68
CA LYS A 41 -3.53 -4.51 16.11
C LYS A 41 -2.89 -5.84 16.46
N PHE A 42 -1.72 -5.77 17.07
CA PHE A 42 -1.05 -6.92 17.64
C PHE A 42 -1.77 -7.30 18.93
N ASN A 43 -2.24 -8.54 19.01
CA ASN A 43 -3.08 -8.97 20.11
C ASN A 43 -2.82 -10.44 20.42
N LEU A 44 -2.09 -10.71 21.51
CA LEU A 44 -1.81 -12.06 22.05
C LEU A 44 -2.84 -12.73 23.01
N PRO A 45 -4.07 -12.23 23.25
CA PRO A 45 -5.06 -12.98 24.01
C PRO A 45 -5.34 -14.33 23.38
N TYR A 46 -5.39 -15.36 24.23
CA TYR A 46 -5.80 -16.71 23.83
C TYR A 46 -4.98 -17.32 22.69
N GLY A 47 -3.71 -16.92 22.54
CA GLY A 47 -2.78 -17.48 21.56
C GLY A 47 -2.97 -16.97 20.12
N LYS A 48 -3.88 -16.02 19.89
CA LYS A 48 -4.02 -15.34 18.59
C LYS A 48 -2.88 -14.36 18.41
N ILE A 49 -2.39 -14.14 17.19
CA ILE A 49 -1.31 -13.16 16.95
C ILE A 49 -1.91 -11.81 16.54
N CYS A 50 -2.76 -11.85 15.52
CA CYS A 50 -3.56 -10.72 15.05
C CYS A 50 -4.68 -11.22 14.12
N PRO A 51 -5.72 -10.40 13.89
CA PRO A 51 -6.82 -10.76 12.99
C PRO A 51 -6.35 -11.14 11.58
N TRP A 52 -5.31 -10.48 11.05
CA TRP A 52 -4.78 -10.81 9.71
C TRP A 52 -4.23 -12.23 9.66
N PHE A 53 -3.54 -12.65 10.71
CA PHE A 53 -2.96 -14.00 10.76
C PHE A 53 -4.04 -15.06 10.89
N ASP A 54 -5.03 -14.82 11.77
CA ASP A 54 -6.19 -15.71 11.95
C ASP A 54 -6.95 -15.88 10.63
N TYR A 55 -7.25 -14.79 9.93
CA TYR A 55 -7.93 -14.82 8.62
C TYR A 55 -7.15 -15.65 7.58
N LEU A 56 -5.82 -15.50 7.54
CA LEU A 56 -4.96 -16.27 6.63
C LEU A 56 -5.00 -17.77 6.94
N LEU A 57 -5.01 -18.16 8.22
CA LEU A 57 -5.09 -19.56 8.66
C LEU A 57 -6.47 -20.19 8.46
N ASP A 58 -7.55 -19.47 8.79
CA ASP A 58 -8.93 -19.96 8.75
C ASP A 58 -9.45 -20.20 7.33
N ALA A 59 -8.85 -19.56 6.33
CA ALA A 59 -9.18 -19.76 4.93
C ALA A 59 -8.73 -21.14 4.36
N ARG A 60 -8.54 -22.16 5.23
CA ARG A 60 -8.50 -23.61 4.97
C ARG A 60 -7.94 -24.02 3.59
N GLY A 61 -6.70 -23.61 3.33
CA GLY A 61 -5.96 -23.88 2.09
C GLY A 61 -5.16 -22.69 1.59
N ILE A 62 -5.64 -21.47 1.87
CA ILE A 62 -4.98 -20.23 1.47
C ILE A 62 -3.66 -20.01 2.22
N ALA A 63 -3.54 -20.30 3.53
CA ALA A 63 -2.26 -20.15 4.24
C ALA A 63 -1.12 -20.92 3.59
N ARG A 64 -1.37 -22.17 3.18
CA ARG A 64 -0.38 -23.01 2.48
C ARG A 64 0.00 -22.38 1.14
N SER A 65 -0.97 -22.00 0.31
CA SER A 65 -0.70 -21.31 -0.96
C SER A 65 -0.04 -19.95 -0.79
N ILE A 66 -0.40 -19.16 0.23
CA ILE A 66 0.21 -17.86 0.51
C ILE A 66 1.61 -18.02 1.08
N SER A 67 1.90 -19.07 1.84
CA SER A 67 3.26 -19.35 2.33
C SER A 67 4.26 -19.56 1.19
N GLU A 68 3.79 -19.91 -0.01
CA GLU A 68 4.62 -19.97 -1.23
C GLU A 68 4.99 -18.58 -1.77
N TYR A 69 4.24 -17.53 -1.40
CA TYR A 69 4.42 -16.16 -1.91
C TYR A 69 4.83 -15.13 -0.84
N ARG A 70 4.60 -15.42 0.45
CA ARG A 70 5.00 -14.61 1.60
C ARG A 70 5.47 -15.50 2.73
N ASP A 71 6.59 -15.12 3.34
CA ASP A 71 7.12 -15.79 4.52
C ASP A 71 6.27 -15.45 5.76
N LEU A 72 5.22 -16.24 5.99
CA LEU A 72 4.31 -16.08 7.13
C LEU A 72 4.99 -16.37 8.48
N THR A 73 6.23 -16.85 8.51
CA THR A 73 7.02 -17.01 9.74
C THR A 73 7.75 -15.74 10.15
N LYS A 74 7.66 -14.68 9.35
CA LYS A 74 8.29 -13.39 9.60
C LYS A 74 7.26 -12.29 9.73
N ALA A 75 7.48 -11.40 10.68
CA ALA A 75 6.64 -10.24 10.88
C ALA A 75 7.45 -9.09 11.47
N THR A 76 6.81 -7.93 11.56
CA THR A 76 7.33 -6.79 12.32
C THR A 76 6.26 -6.29 13.26
N ILE A 77 6.60 -6.13 14.54
CA ILE A 77 5.77 -5.45 15.54
C ILE A 77 6.29 -4.01 15.69
N PHE A 78 5.38 -3.04 15.75
CA PHE A 78 5.74 -1.63 15.90
C PHE A 78 4.73 -0.87 16.75
N THR A 79 5.14 0.31 17.22
CA THR A 79 4.25 1.31 17.81
C THR A 79 4.30 2.61 17.01
N LEU A 80 3.24 3.39 17.14
CA LEU A 80 3.15 4.72 16.52
C LEU A 80 3.66 5.78 17.50
N LYS A 81 4.15 6.89 16.96
CA LYS A 81 4.44 8.09 17.74
C LYS A 81 3.15 8.67 18.31
N GLU A 82 3.26 9.41 19.41
CA GLU A 82 2.10 10.03 20.08
C GLU A 82 1.40 11.08 19.19
N ASP A 83 2.15 11.72 18.29
CA ASP A 83 1.68 12.72 17.34
C ASP A 83 1.24 12.14 15.99
N ALA A 84 1.22 10.81 15.82
CA ALA A 84 0.80 10.17 14.58
C ALA A 84 -0.68 10.50 14.26
N ASN A 85 -0.91 11.10 13.09
CA ASN A 85 -2.25 11.51 12.67
C ASN A 85 -3.00 10.35 11.98
N ILE A 86 -3.63 9.49 12.77
CA ILE A 86 -4.39 8.33 12.26
C ILE A 86 -5.89 8.63 12.23
N LEU A 87 -6.49 8.61 11.05
CA LEU A 87 -7.93 8.70 10.89
C LEU A 87 -8.59 7.35 11.23
N THR A 88 -9.49 7.33 12.20
CA THR A 88 -10.27 6.13 12.55
C THR A 88 -11.63 6.17 11.87
N ILE A 89 -11.97 5.10 11.14
CA ILE A 89 -13.27 4.92 10.49
C ILE A 89 -13.93 3.70 11.12
N ASN A 90 -15.09 3.92 11.71
CA ASN A 90 -15.85 2.88 12.39
C ASN A 90 -17.35 2.93 12.09
N THR A 91 -17.81 3.88 11.28
CA THR A 91 -19.21 3.99 10.84
C THR A 91 -19.30 4.22 9.34
N SER A 92 -20.44 3.86 8.75
CA SER A 92 -20.68 4.11 7.33
C SER A 92 -20.86 5.59 6.99
N ASN A 93 -21.37 6.39 7.93
CA ASN A 93 -21.53 7.83 7.73
C ASN A 93 -20.19 8.54 7.51
N GLN A 94 -19.14 8.15 8.24
CA GLN A 94 -17.79 8.69 8.02
C GLN A 94 -17.31 8.40 6.59
N ILE A 95 -17.60 7.23 6.04
CA ILE A 95 -17.25 6.88 4.65
C ILE A 95 -17.94 7.83 3.68
N LEU A 96 -19.24 8.11 3.87
CA LEU A 96 -20.01 9.02 3.03
C LEU A 96 -19.54 10.48 3.14
N GLU A 97 -19.14 10.93 4.33
CA GLU A 97 -18.58 12.27 4.51
C GLU A 97 -17.20 12.41 3.87
N LEU A 98 -16.34 11.40 4.02
CA LEU A 98 -15.02 11.36 3.41
C LEU A 98 -15.10 11.30 1.88
N SER A 99 -16.06 10.57 1.31
CA SER A 99 -16.22 10.50 -0.16
C SER A 99 -16.69 11.81 -0.77
N LYS A 100 -17.43 12.64 -0.02
CA LYS A 100 -17.76 14.02 -0.42
C LYS A 100 -16.55 14.94 -0.33
N LYS A 101 -15.75 14.81 0.73
CA LYS A 101 -14.57 15.65 0.97
C LYS A 101 -13.38 15.30 0.06
N TYR A 102 -13.19 14.02 -0.22
CA TYR A 102 -12.13 13.45 -1.05
C TYR A 102 -12.73 12.51 -2.11
N PRO A 103 -13.35 13.06 -3.17
CA PRO A 103 -13.98 12.25 -4.21
C PRO A 103 -12.97 11.34 -4.92
N SER A 104 -13.28 10.06 -5.05
CA SER A 104 -12.37 9.08 -5.64
C SER A 104 -12.22 9.24 -7.17
N TYR A 105 -11.00 9.03 -7.67
CA TYR A 105 -10.72 8.95 -9.12
C TYR A 105 -11.46 7.82 -9.84
N TYR A 106 -12.03 6.84 -9.13
CA TYR A 106 -12.98 5.88 -9.71
C TYR A 106 -14.15 6.59 -10.40
N GLN A 107 -14.57 7.77 -9.90
CA GLN A 107 -15.63 8.57 -10.51
C GLN A 107 -15.21 9.23 -11.84
N SER A 108 -13.90 9.48 -12.02
CA SER A 108 -13.32 10.04 -13.25
C SER A 108 -13.03 8.95 -14.28
N LEU A 109 -12.64 7.76 -13.82
CA LEU A 109 -12.39 6.55 -14.62
C LEU A 109 -13.67 5.84 -15.10
N ASN A 110 -14.85 6.34 -14.74
CA ASN A 110 -16.14 5.69 -14.95
C ASN A 110 -16.17 4.28 -14.33
N TYR A 111 -16.18 4.25 -12.99
CA TYR A 111 -16.37 3.03 -12.22
C TYR A 111 -17.44 2.15 -12.84
N ILE A 112 -17.12 0.87 -13.06
CA ILE A 112 -17.96 -0.01 -13.89
C ILE A 112 -19.33 -0.33 -13.28
N TYR A 113 -19.53 0.01 -12.00
CA TYR A 113 -20.77 -0.21 -11.26
C TYR A 113 -21.41 1.12 -10.87
N GLU A 114 -22.73 1.14 -10.74
CA GLU A 114 -23.46 2.27 -10.18
C GLU A 114 -22.99 2.54 -8.74
N ILE A 115 -22.73 3.81 -8.41
CA ILE A 115 -22.28 4.19 -7.07
C ILE A 115 -23.51 4.18 -6.14
N THR A 116 -23.43 3.36 -5.11
CA THR A 116 -24.39 3.24 -4.02
C THR A 116 -23.69 3.51 -2.69
N GLU A 117 -24.45 3.64 -1.60
CA GLU A 117 -23.86 3.77 -0.26
C GLU A 117 -22.92 2.60 0.10
N ARG A 118 -23.15 1.40 -0.45
CA ARG A 118 -22.36 0.20 -0.13
C ARG A 118 -20.99 0.15 -0.80
N ASN A 119 -20.87 0.70 -2.01
CA ASN A 119 -19.62 0.72 -2.78
C ASN A 119 -19.00 2.12 -2.89
N THR A 120 -19.54 3.08 -2.13
CA THR A 120 -18.98 4.44 -2.03
C THR A 120 -17.58 4.40 -1.44
N ILE A 121 -16.66 5.09 -2.11
CA ILE A 121 -15.25 5.14 -1.74
C ILE A 121 -14.69 6.56 -1.89
N PHE A 122 -13.67 6.86 -1.10
CA PHE A 122 -12.94 8.12 -1.11
C PHE A 122 -11.54 7.95 -1.72
N ASP A 123 -10.89 9.07 -2.03
CA ASP A 123 -9.53 9.07 -2.56
C ASP A 123 -8.48 8.83 -1.46
N TYR A 124 -7.92 7.62 -1.43
CA TYR A 124 -6.83 7.29 -0.51
C TYR A 124 -5.53 8.05 -0.82
N GLU A 125 -5.28 8.43 -2.08
CA GLU A 125 -4.09 9.21 -2.44
C GLU A 125 -4.21 10.62 -1.86
N ALA A 126 -5.38 11.26 -1.98
CA ALA A 126 -5.64 12.55 -1.33
C ALA A 126 -5.56 12.46 0.20
N LEU A 127 -6.13 11.42 0.81
CA LEU A 127 -6.02 11.20 2.26
C LEU A 127 -4.57 11.04 2.73
N SER A 128 -3.73 10.38 1.92
CA SER A 128 -2.32 10.16 2.25
C SER A 128 -1.49 11.44 2.38
N LYS A 129 -2.00 12.57 1.87
CA LYS A 129 -1.36 13.88 1.99
C LYS A 129 -1.73 14.63 3.29
N VAL A 130 -2.73 14.15 4.03
CA VAL A 130 -3.25 14.81 5.25
C VAL A 130 -3.04 13.95 6.50
N TYR A 131 -3.13 12.63 6.36
CA TYR A 131 -3.03 11.68 7.47
C TYR A 131 -1.79 10.79 7.31
N ASP A 132 -1.26 10.33 8.44
CA ASP A 132 -0.18 9.33 8.44
C ASP A 132 -0.69 7.92 8.13
N GLY A 133 -1.98 7.69 8.34
CA GLY A 133 -2.65 6.43 8.04
C GLY A 133 -4.13 6.44 8.39
N ILE A 134 -4.79 5.32 8.10
CA ILE A 134 -6.18 5.07 8.45
C ILE A 134 -6.32 3.77 9.23
N TYR A 135 -7.16 3.76 10.25
CA TYR A 135 -7.60 2.55 10.94
C TYR A 135 -9.06 2.29 10.62
N ILE A 136 -9.34 1.13 10.00
CA ILE A 136 -10.68 0.66 9.71
C ILE A 136 -11.08 -0.32 10.80
N ASN A 137 -12.14 0.00 11.54
CA ASN A 137 -12.82 -0.92 12.44
C ASN A 137 -13.90 -1.66 11.65
N TYR A 138 -13.48 -2.72 10.96
CA TYR A 138 -14.33 -3.46 10.04
C TYR A 138 -15.51 -4.11 10.77
N GLU A 139 -15.27 -4.64 11.98
CA GLU A 139 -16.31 -5.30 12.77
C GLU A 139 -17.44 -4.34 13.18
N GLU A 140 -17.12 -3.07 13.48
CA GLU A 140 -18.14 -2.06 13.77
C GLU A 140 -18.90 -1.67 12.49
N ILE A 141 -18.20 -1.41 11.39
CA ILE A 141 -18.81 -1.03 10.11
C ILE A 141 -19.73 -2.14 9.59
N TYR A 142 -19.27 -3.39 9.62
CA TYR A 142 -20.00 -4.55 9.11
C TYR A 142 -21.36 -4.76 9.79
N ARG A 143 -21.47 -4.37 11.07
CA ARG A 143 -22.73 -4.47 11.84
C ARG A 143 -23.76 -3.43 11.42
N GLU A 144 -23.33 -2.25 10.99
CA GLU A 144 -24.21 -1.15 10.59
C GLU A 144 -24.68 -1.30 9.13
N ILE A 145 -23.73 -1.41 8.19
CA ILE A 145 -23.99 -1.52 6.76
C ILE A 145 -22.85 -2.35 6.13
N LYS A 146 -23.21 -3.37 5.34
CA LYS A 146 -22.25 -4.12 4.53
C LYS A 146 -21.66 -3.22 3.44
N SER A 147 -20.50 -2.62 3.71
CA SER A 147 -19.72 -1.88 2.72
C SER A 147 -18.91 -2.85 1.88
N GLU A 148 -19.23 -2.94 0.58
CA GLU A 148 -18.51 -3.79 -0.38
C GLU A 148 -17.02 -3.43 -0.48
N VAL A 149 -16.68 -2.14 -0.26
CA VAL A 149 -15.29 -1.67 -0.23
C VAL A 149 -14.53 -2.34 0.91
N PHE A 150 -15.07 -2.32 2.12
CA PHE A 150 -14.38 -2.80 3.33
C PHE A 150 -14.59 -4.30 3.60
N ASP A 151 -15.58 -4.93 2.97
CA ASP A 151 -15.66 -6.40 2.88
C ASP A 151 -14.36 -6.98 2.27
N SER A 152 -13.75 -6.28 1.30
CA SER A 152 -12.46 -6.65 0.70
C SER A 152 -11.24 -6.47 1.62
N TRP A 153 -11.41 -5.78 2.74
CA TRP A 153 -10.40 -5.65 3.80
C TRP A 153 -10.55 -6.77 4.83
N SER A 154 -11.76 -7.29 4.99
CA SER A 154 -12.15 -8.51 5.71
C SER A 154 -11.98 -8.47 7.23
N ILE A 155 -11.15 -7.57 7.76
CA ILE A 155 -10.83 -7.44 9.18
C ILE A 155 -10.40 -6.01 9.54
N ASP A 156 -10.39 -5.75 10.84
CA ASP A 156 -9.75 -4.57 11.44
C ASP A 156 -8.33 -4.37 10.95
N THR A 157 -8.07 -3.22 10.34
CA THR A 157 -6.83 -2.97 9.62
C THR A 157 -6.33 -1.55 9.82
N LEU A 158 -5.04 -1.42 10.11
CA LEU A 158 -4.28 -0.19 10.00
C LEU A 158 -3.59 -0.16 8.63
N LEU A 159 -3.82 0.90 7.85
CA LEU A 159 -3.07 1.19 6.63
C LEU A 159 -2.29 2.47 6.85
N LEU A 160 -0.96 2.37 6.92
CA LEU A 160 -0.08 3.54 7.02
C LEU A 160 0.32 4.05 5.65
N PHE A 161 0.24 5.37 5.51
CA PHE A 161 0.64 6.14 4.34
C PHE A 161 2.05 6.71 4.48
N ASN A 162 2.50 6.88 5.72
CA ASN A 162 3.79 7.48 6.06
C ASN A 162 4.51 6.59 7.08
N LEU A 163 5.70 6.09 6.75
CA LEU A 163 6.48 5.30 7.71
C LEU A 163 7.05 6.15 8.85
N ASN A 164 7.22 7.46 8.67
CA ASN A 164 7.78 8.32 9.71
C ASN A 164 6.89 8.45 10.95
N CYS A 165 5.63 8.03 10.90
CA CYS A 165 4.75 7.99 12.07
C CYS A 165 5.06 6.80 13.02
N ILE A 166 5.87 5.84 12.59
CA ILE A 166 6.31 4.72 13.43
C ILE A 166 7.43 5.22 14.36
N LYS A 167 7.29 4.90 15.65
CA LYS A 167 8.26 5.26 16.69
C LYS A 167 9.47 4.33 16.65
N GLU A 168 9.21 3.04 16.73
CA GLU A 168 10.20 1.98 16.63
C GLU A 168 9.52 0.68 16.17
N TYR A 169 10.31 -0.25 15.65
CA TYR A 169 9.84 -1.58 15.26
C TYR A 169 10.80 -2.67 15.70
N GLN A 170 10.28 -3.88 15.85
CA GLN A 170 11.04 -5.10 16.14
C GLN A 170 10.70 -6.15 15.10
N SER A 171 11.73 -6.76 14.51
CA SER A 171 11.58 -7.95 13.67
C SER A 171 11.13 -9.10 14.56
N VAL A 172 10.16 -9.90 14.09
CA VAL A 172 9.55 -10.99 14.86
C VAL A 172 9.54 -12.27 14.04
N LYS A 173 9.95 -13.36 14.69
CA LYS A 173 9.73 -14.72 14.21
C LYS A 173 8.42 -15.26 14.75
N ILE A 174 7.57 -15.76 13.86
CA ILE A 174 6.34 -16.47 14.20
C ILE A 174 6.63 -17.96 14.06
N ASN A 175 6.51 -18.71 15.15
CA ASN A 175 6.62 -20.16 15.12
C ASN A 175 5.25 -20.74 14.77
N VAL A 176 5.18 -21.44 13.65
CA VAL A 176 3.96 -22.06 13.14
C VAL A 176 4.34 -23.27 12.30
N ASN A 177 3.61 -24.36 12.48
CA ASN A 177 3.75 -25.56 11.67
C ASN A 177 2.57 -25.67 10.70
N PHE A 178 2.80 -25.31 9.44
CA PHE A 178 1.76 -25.34 8.41
C PHE A 178 1.35 -26.75 7.96
N HIS A 179 2.04 -27.80 8.43
CA HIS A 179 1.65 -29.19 8.17
C HIS A 179 0.59 -29.71 9.14
N ASP A 180 0.37 -29.02 10.26
CA ASP A 180 -0.67 -29.42 11.21
C ASP A 180 -2.07 -29.14 10.63
N LEU A 181 -3.03 -30.00 10.98
CA LEU A 181 -4.42 -29.81 10.58
C LEU A 181 -5.02 -28.51 11.15
N TYR A 182 -4.52 -28.11 12.32
CA TYR A 182 -4.89 -26.88 13.03
C TYR A 182 -3.61 -26.17 13.49
N PRO A 183 -2.95 -25.40 12.62
CA PRO A 183 -1.71 -24.71 12.97
C PRO A 183 -1.96 -23.73 14.13
N LEU A 184 -1.17 -23.86 15.19
CA LEU A 184 -1.22 -22.98 16.36
C LEU A 184 0.01 -22.07 16.39
N PRO A 185 -0.08 -20.86 15.80
CA PRO A 185 1.06 -19.96 15.72
C PRO A 185 1.34 -19.32 17.08
N TYR A 186 2.61 -19.08 17.39
CA TYR A 186 3.00 -18.34 18.59
C TYR A 186 4.32 -17.59 18.41
N ILE A 187 4.57 -16.64 19.31
CA ILE A 187 5.80 -15.85 19.38
C ILE A 187 6.37 -16.01 20.79
N ASP A 188 7.60 -16.55 20.93
CA ASP A 188 8.34 -16.49 22.20
C ASP A 188 8.89 -15.08 22.36
N MET A 189 8.19 -14.26 23.14
CA MET A 189 8.52 -12.85 23.31
C MET A 189 9.95 -12.58 23.83
N LYS A 190 10.63 -13.59 24.39
CA LYS A 190 12.01 -13.47 24.90
C LYS A 190 13.08 -13.82 23.87
N LYS A 191 12.74 -14.63 22.86
CA LYS A 191 13.72 -15.19 21.90
C LYS A 191 13.48 -14.75 20.46
N ASP A 192 12.22 -14.50 20.12
CA ASP A 192 11.80 -14.30 18.73
C ASP A 192 11.67 -12.82 18.34
N LEU A 193 11.97 -11.89 19.25
CA LEU A 193 12.00 -10.46 18.96
C LEU A 193 13.44 -9.97 18.82
N SER A 194 13.69 -9.19 17.77
CA SER A 194 14.93 -8.41 17.68
C SER A 194 14.95 -7.29 18.71
N THR A 195 16.10 -6.64 18.88
CA THR A 195 16.17 -5.32 19.50
C THR A 195 15.29 -4.32 18.72
N PRO A 196 14.75 -3.27 19.38
CA PRO A 196 14.06 -2.18 18.71
C PRO A 196 14.94 -1.48 17.68
N LYS A 197 14.34 -1.12 16.55
CA LYS A 197 14.98 -0.46 15.40
C LYS A 197 14.16 0.78 15.03
N LEU A 198 14.86 1.81 14.58
CA LEU A 198 14.26 2.95 13.91
C LEU A 198 14.14 2.66 12.41
N ILE A 199 13.17 3.30 11.76
CA ILE A 199 13.06 3.23 10.31
C ILE A 199 14.17 4.10 9.71
N SER A 200 15.00 3.50 8.86
CA SER A 200 16.05 4.21 8.15
C SER A 200 15.45 5.14 7.10
N ASN A 201 16.10 6.28 6.87
CA ASN A 201 15.83 7.10 5.70
C ASN A 201 16.10 6.31 4.41
N ARG A 202 15.61 6.83 3.29
CA ARG A 202 15.93 6.31 1.95
C ARG A 202 17.45 6.29 1.75
N SER A 203 17.97 5.21 1.18
CA SER A 203 19.38 5.09 0.85
C SER A 203 19.78 6.06 -0.25
N ILE A 204 21.09 6.33 -0.35
CA ILE A 204 21.66 7.15 -1.43
C ILE A 204 21.30 6.54 -2.79
N ASN A 205 21.41 5.22 -2.93
CA ASN A 205 21.05 4.49 -4.15
C ASN A 205 19.57 4.71 -4.51
N TYR A 206 18.65 4.66 -3.54
CA TYR A 206 17.24 4.95 -3.80
C TYR A 206 17.06 6.36 -4.37
N ASN A 207 17.65 7.36 -3.71
CA ASN A 207 17.51 8.76 -4.11
C ASN A 207 18.11 9.01 -5.51
N GLU A 208 19.24 8.39 -5.83
CA GLU A 208 19.84 8.46 -7.17
C GLU A 208 18.92 7.88 -8.25
N ILE A 209 18.30 6.73 -8.01
CA ILE A 209 17.34 6.13 -8.94
C ILE A 209 16.09 7.00 -9.06
N TYR A 210 15.54 7.49 -7.94
CA TYR A 210 14.35 8.33 -7.94
C TYR A 210 14.56 9.61 -8.75
N ASN A 211 15.67 10.32 -8.53
CA ASN A 211 16.01 11.53 -9.27
C ASN A 211 16.24 11.24 -10.77
N TYR A 212 16.81 10.08 -11.09
CA TYR A 212 16.99 9.65 -12.48
C TYR A 212 15.65 9.35 -13.17
N VAL A 213 14.74 8.64 -12.49
CA VAL A 213 13.38 8.39 -12.98
C VAL A 213 12.64 9.71 -13.20
N GLU A 214 12.73 10.65 -12.27
CA GLU A 214 12.17 12.00 -12.42
C GLU A 214 12.69 12.69 -13.68
N SER A 215 14.02 12.69 -13.87
CA SER A 215 14.65 13.33 -15.03
C SER A 215 14.19 12.72 -16.35
N ILE A 216 14.17 11.39 -16.48
CA ILE A 216 13.71 10.71 -17.69
C ILE A 216 12.24 11.01 -17.94
N PHE A 217 11.41 10.89 -16.90
CA PHE A 217 9.98 11.08 -17.04
C PHE A 217 9.66 12.51 -17.49
N LYS A 218 10.32 13.53 -16.92
CA LYS A 218 10.16 14.93 -17.35
C LYS A 218 10.53 15.12 -18.82
N GLU A 219 11.60 14.49 -19.29
CA GLU A 219 12.01 14.57 -20.70
C GLU A 219 11.00 13.87 -21.62
N LEU A 220 10.55 12.67 -21.25
CA LEU A 220 9.55 11.90 -22.00
C LEU A 220 8.20 12.63 -22.09
N THR A 221 7.85 13.40 -21.06
CA THR A 221 6.55 14.08 -20.95
C THR A 221 6.58 15.56 -21.30
N LYS A 222 7.69 16.09 -21.83
CA LYS A 222 7.87 17.52 -22.11
C LYS A 222 6.77 18.10 -23.03
N ASP A 223 6.30 17.31 -23.98
CA ASP A 223 5.33 17.74 -25.00
C ASP A 223 3.86 17.58 -24.55
N ILE A 224 3.61 16.88 -23.43
CA ILE A 224 2.25 16.65 -22.88
C ILE A 224 1.56 17.96 -22.49
N LYS A 225 2.32 19.01 -22.18
CA LYS A 225 1.78 20.32 -21.80
C LYS A 225 1.02 20.99 -22.94
N VAL A 226 1.37 20.68 -24.19
CA VAL A 226 0.74 21.26 -25.39
C VAL A 226 -0.36 20.35 -25.95
N GLN A 227 -0.39 19.08 -25.52
CA GLN A 227 -1.38 18.11 -25.96
C GLN A 227 -2.75 18.35 -25.30
N SER A 228 -3.79 18.43 -26.11
CA SER A 228 -5.18 18.33 -25.65
C SER A 228 -5.57 16.87 -25.49
N PHE A 229 -6.17 16.52 -24.34
CA PHE A 229 -6.73 15.19 -24.09
C PHE A 229 -8.26 15.26 -24.16
N SER A 230 -8.87 14.26 -24.78
CA SER A 230 -10.32 14.18 -24.95
C SER A 230 -11.04 13.81 -23.66
N ASN A 231 -10.37 13.07 -22.77
CA ASN A 231 -10.87 12.63 -21.47
C ASN A 231 -9.71 12.19 -20.55
N TYR A 232 -10.06 11.87 -19.30
CA TYR A 232 -9.11 11.36 -18.30
C TYR A 232 -8.43 10.05 -18.71
N ASP A 233 -9.15 9.16 -19.40
CA ASP A 233 -8.63 7.86 -19.84
C ASP A 233 -7.41 8.01 -20.76
N GLU A 234 -7.54 8.88 -21.77
CA GLU A 234 -6.51 9.15 -22.77
C GLU A 234 -5.26 9.78 -22.14
N PHE A 235 -5.47 10.74 -21.24
CA PHE A 235 -4.40 11.32 -20.44
C PHE A 235 -3.70 10.23 -19.62
N PHE A 236 -4.46 9.44 -18.88
CA PHE A 236 -3.88 8.46 -17.97
C PHE A 236 -3.16 7.33 -18.71
N GLU A 237 -3.68 6.84 -19.84
CA GLU A 237 -2.96 5.89 -20.70
C GLU A 237 -1.62 6.44 -21.17
N THR A 238 -1.59 7.71 -21.57
CA THR A 238 -0.37 8.39 -22.02
C THR A 238 0.65 8.48 -20.89
N ILE A 239 0.24 8.89 -19.69
CA ILE A 239 1.11 8.94 -18.50
C ILE A 239 1.63 7.55 -18.12
N ILE A 240 0.78 6.51 -18.17
CA ILE A 240 1.18 5.13 -17.88
C ILE A 240 2.17 4.60 -18.93
N TYR A 241 2.00 4.95 -20.20
CA TYR A 241 2.97 4.63 -21.25
C TYR A 241 4.35 5.21 -20.91
N TYR A 242 4.44 6.49 -20.57
CA TYR A 242 5.72 7.10 -20.22
C TYR A 242 6.31 6.57 -18.90
N ALA A 243 5.47 6.17 -17.94
CA ALA A 243 5.94 5.49 -16.73
C ALA A 243 6.61 4.15 -17.07
N ASN A 244 6.05 3.39 -18.01
CA ASN A 244 6.64 2.14 -18.49
C ASN A 244 7.95 2.37 -19.26
N GLU A 245 8.04 3.41 -20.08
CA GLU A 245 9.28 3.76 -20.77
C GLU A 245 10.38 4.19 -19.77
N ALA A 246 10.04 5.02 -18.78
CA ALA A 246 10.96 5.39 -17.71
C ALA A 246 11.42 4.16 -16.91
N LEU A 247 10.51 3.23 -16.61
CA LEU A 247 10.83 1.96 -15.94
C LEU A 247 11.84 1.13 -16.76
N LYS A 248 11.62 0.97 -18.06
CA LYS A 248 12.53 0.22 -18.95
C LYS A 248 13.93 0.86 -18.96
N ILE A 249 14.00 2.17 -19.17
CA ILE A 249 15.27 2.90 -19.24
C ILE A 249 16.01 2.83 -17.90
N ALA A 250 15.32 3.13 -16.78
CA ALA A 250 15.93 3.13 -15.46
C ALA A 250 16.39 1.74 -15.02
N THR A 251 15.68 0.67 -15.38
CA THR A 251 16.10 -0.70 -15.08
C THR A 251 17.46 -1.02 -15.67
N ILE A 252 17.74 -0.56 -16.90
CA ILE A 252 19.02 -0.79 -17.57
C ILE A 252 20.10 0.17 -17.05
N SER A 253 19.81 1.47 -17.00
CA SER A 253 20.80 2.49 -16.66
C SER A 253 21.20 2.51 -15.18
N LYS A 254 20.36 1.96 -14.29
CA LYS A 254 20.57 1.95 -12.84
C LYS A 254 20.62 0.55 -12.23
N GLU A 255 20.94 -0.46 -13.04
CA GLU A 255 21.03 -1.87 -12.61
C GLU A 255 21.93 -2.04 -11.38
N LYS A 256 23.07 -1.33 -11.34
CA LYS A 256 24.03 -1.40 -10.23
C LYS A 256 23.42 -0.89 -8.93
N GLU A 257 22.82 0.28 -8.95
CA GLU A 257 22.20 0.91 -7.77
C GLU A 257 21.01 0.07 -7.28
N ILE A 258 20.23 -0.53 -8.19
CA ILE A 258 19.14 -1.44 -7.86
C ILE A 258 19.67 -2.69 -7.12
N LYS A 259 20.76 -3.29 -7.60
CA LYS A 259 21.42 -4.44 -6.94
C LYS A 259 21.93 -4.09 -5.55
N LEU A 260 22.54 -2.91 -5.38
CA LEU A 260 23.03 -2.48 -4.07
C LEU A 260 21.89 -2.33 -3.04
N ILE A 261 20.71 -1.83 -3.46
CA ILE A 261 19.53 -1.81 -2.59
C ILE A 261 19.10 -3.24 -2.26
N GLN A 262 19.03 -4.12 -3.26
CA GLN A 262 18.62 -5.51 -3.05
C GLN A 262 19.55 -6.25 -2.07
N GLU A 263 20.86 -6.12 -2.23
CA GLU A 263 21.87 -6.72 -1.35
C GLU A 263 21.72 -6.23 0.09
N SER A 264 21.56 -4.91 0.28
CA SER A 264 21.35 -4.32 1.61
C SER A 264 20.07 -4.83 2.29
N LEU A 265 18.97 -4.99 1.53
CA LEU A 265 17.73 -5.55 2.06
C LEU A 265 17.89 -7.04 2.41
N LYS A 266 18.63 -7.80 1.59
CA LYS A 266 18.92 -9.22 1.82
C LYS A 266 19.77 -9.44 3.07
N GLU A 267 20.78 -8.61 3.31
CA GLU A 267 21.56 -8.61 4.56
C GLU A 267 20.69 -8.40 5.80
N ASN A 268 19.55 -7.73 5.63
CA ASN A 268 18.54 -7.50 6.66
C ASN A 268 17.40 -8.53 6.64
N ASN A 269 17.59 -9.69 6.00
CA ASN A 269 16.66 -10.81 5.88
C ASN A 269 15.38 -10.53 5.07
N LEU A 270 15.40 -9.54 4.18
CA LEU A 270 14.33 -9.26 3.24
C LEU A 270 14.76 -9.58 1.81
N GLU A 271 14.27 -10.70 1.29
CA GLU A 271 14.45 -11.05 -0.11
C GLU A 271 13.36 -10.39 -0.96
N ILE A 272 13.77 -9.59 -1.94
CA ILE A 272 12.88 -8.91 -2.88
C ILE A 272 13.53 -8.90 -4.26
N ALA A 273 12.73 -9.05 -5.31
CA ALA A 273 13.24 -9.02 -6.68
C ALA A 273 13.59 -7.57 -7.09
N GLU A 274 14.71 -7.40 -7.80
CA GLU A 274 15.16 -6.11 -8.36
C GLU A 274 14.03 -5.37 -9.11
N LYS A 275 13.28 -6.10 -9.95
CA LYS A 275 12.13 -5.57 -10.71
C LYS A 275 11.06 -4.92 -9.82
N ILE A 276 10.90 -5.38 -8.57
CA ILE A 276 9.92 -4.81 -7.64
C ILE A 276 10.46 -3.49 -7.05
N ILE A 277 11.76 -3.41 -6.75
CA ILE A 277 12.41 -2.20 -6.24
C ILE A 277 12.23 -1.05 -7.23
N ILE A 278 12.68 -1.24 -8.48
CA ILE A 278 12.60 -0.18 -9.50
C ILE A 278 11.14 0.17 -9.84
N ARG A 279 10.25 -0.82 -9.91
CA ARG A 279 8.82 -0.59 -10.13
C ARG A 279 8.21 0.26 -9.01
N ASN A 280 8.54 0.00 -7.75
CA ASN A 280 8.03 0.81 -6.64
C ASN A 280 8.54 2.25 -6.70
N ILE A 281 9.80 2.47 -7.08
CA ILE A 281 10.36 3.82 -7.27
C ILE A 281 9.61 4.58 -8.37
N VAL A 282 9.37 3.94 -9.52
CA VAL A 282 8.59 4.54 -10.62
C VAL A 282 7.15 4.85 -10.19
N LEU A 283 6.50 3.94 -9.48
CA LEU A 283 5.13 4.16 -8.98
C LEU A 283 5.07 5.29 -7.94
N ASN A 284 6.09 5.43 -7.10
CA ASN A 284 6.18 6.54 -6.14
C ASN A 284 6.36 7.87 -6.86
N TYR A 285 7.21 7.94 -7.88
CA TYR A 285 7.35 9.14 -8.69
C TYR A 285 6.04 9.48 -9.44
N LEU A 286 5.38 8.46 -10.03
CA LEU A 286 4.10 8.62 -10.70
C LEU A 286 3.02 9.21 -9.78
N SER A 287 2.94 8.75 -8.53
CA SER A 287 2.02 9.33 -7.53
C SER A 287 2.28 10.82 -7.30
N GLU A 288 3.55 11.22 -7.14
CA GLU A 288 3.90 12.64 -6.98
C GLU A 288 3.60 13.47 -8.23
N TYR A 289 3.90 12.94 -9.43
CA TYR A 289 3.58 13.60 -10.69
C TYR A 289 2.07 13.84 -10.85
N LEU A 290 1.26 12.82 -10.60
CA LEU A 290 -0.21 12.91 -10.71
C LEU A 290 -0.82 13.85 -9.68
N TYR A 291 -0.19 13.98 -8.50
CA TYR A 291 -0.57 14.96 -7.50
C TYR A 291 -0.27 16.39 -7.96
N GLN A 292 0.92 16.61 -8.55
CA GLN A 292 1.30 17.92 -9.11
C GLN A 292 0.38 18.35 -10.28
N GLU A 293 -0.10 17.39 -11.07
CA GLU A 293 -0.99 17.64 -12.22
C GLU A 293 -2.49 17.59 -11.84
N GLN A 294 -2.85 17.59 -10.55
CA GLN A 294 -4.24 17.43 -10.11
C GLN A 294 -5.20 18.47 -10.71
N ASP A 295 -4.76 19.72 -10.87
CA ASP A 295 -5.59 20.81 -11.40
C ASP A 295 -5.95 20.55 -12.86
N LYS A 296 -4.97 20.08 -13.65
CA LYS A 296 -5.20 19.65 -15.04
C LYS A 296 -6.18 18.49 -15.06
N ILE A 297 -5.96 17.49 -14.21
CA ILE A 297 -6.75 16.25 -14.17
C ILE A 297 -8.23 16.53 -13.87
N ILE A 298 -8.53 17.43 -12.94
CA ILE A 298 -9.92 17.76 -12.55
C ILE A 298 -10.70 18.41 -13.70
N THR A 299 -10.01 19.08 -14.64
CA THR A 299 -10.65 19.70 -15.82
C THR A 299 -10.95 18.71 -16.95
N LEU A 300 -10.38 17.50 -16.91
CA LEU A 300 -10.56 16.52 -17.98
C LEU A 300 -11.97 15.92 -17.99
N PRO A 301 -12.59 15.75 -19.17
CA PRO A 301 -13.84 15.01 -19.26
C PRO A 301 -13.74 13.59 -18.73
N LYS A 302 -14.84 13.07 -18.18
CA LYS A 302 -14.92 11.68 -17.70
C LYS A 302 -14.78 10.68 -18.85
N THR A 303 -14.23 9.51 -18.54
CA THR A 303 -14.12 8.40 -19.48
C THR A 303 -15.51 7.93 -19.96
N PRO A 304 -15.79 7.86 -21.28
CA PRO A 304 -17.12 7.47 -21.78
C PRO A 304 -17.39 5.95 -21.77
N SER A 305 -16.38 5.11 -21.58
CA SER A 305 -16.48 3.63 -21.68
C SER A 305 -16.73 2.98 -20.32
N SER A 306 -17.56 1.93 -20.28
CA SER A 306 -17.90 1.12 -19.10
C SER A 306 -17.21 -0.25 -19.03
N LYS A 307 -16.18 -0.49 -19.87
CA LYS A 307 -15.45 -1.77 -19.87
C LYS A 307 -14.46 -1.83 -18.71
N ARG A 308 -14.26 -3.05 -18.18
CA ARG A 308 -13.16 -3.33 -17.25
C ARG A 308 -11.82 -2.96 -17.89
N LYS A 309 -11.03 -2.16 -17.19
CA LYS A 309 -9.74 -1.67 -17.63
C LYS A 309 -8.71 -1.82 -16.52
N MET A 310 -7.50 -2.22 -16.89
CA MET A 310 -6.35 -2.33 -16.00
C MET A 310 -5.12 -1.72 -16.67
N TYR A 311 -4.49 -0.79 -15.98
CA TYR A 311 -3.24 -0.14 -16.35
C TYR A 311 -2.08 -0.98 -15.81
N LYS A 312 -1.21 -1.45 -16.71
CA LYS A 312 -0.08 -2.29 -16.34
C LYS A 312 1.20 -1.47 -16.29
N ILE A 313 1.86 -1.55 -15.14
CA ILE A 313 3.25 -1.17 -14.87
C ILE A 313 3.87 -2.37 -14.17
#